data_AF-A0A5F1ZTQ3-F1
#
_entry.id   AF-A0A5F1ZTQ3-F1
#
_cell.length_a   1.000
_cell.length_b   1.000
_cell.length_c   1.000
_cell.angle_alpha   90.00
_cell.angle_beta   90.00
_cell.angle_gamma   90.00
#
_symmetry.space_group_name_H-M   'P 1'
#
loop_
_entity.id
_entity.type
_entity.pdbx_description
1 polymer ?
#
loop_
_entity_poly.entity_id
_entity_poly.type
_entity_poly.pdbx_seq_one_letter_code
_entity_poly.pdbx_strand_id
1 'polypeptide(L)' 'MRTFIDFIQSEHANNTQFMSVVQNLDPESMKAWFEYNGYEVSSWECARVIETYQSESEFAV' A
#
# COMPACT_ATOMS: atom_id res chain seq x y z
N MET A 1 12.63 0.91 14.31
CA MET A 1 12.44 1.59 13.02
C MET A 1 11.11 1.14 12.48
N ARG A 2 10.15 2.05 12.31
CA ARG A 2 8.83 1.71 11.77
C ARG A 2 8.99 1.60 10.24
N THR A 3 8.58 0.48 9.66
CA THR A 3 8.68 0.27 8.20
C THR A 3 7.56 1.02 7.48
N PHE A 4 7.70 1.27 6.18
CA PHE A 4 6.63 1.86 5.38
C PHE A 4 5.36 0.98 5.42
N ILE A 5 5.51 -0.35 5.47
CA ILE A 5 4.40 -1.28 5.64
C ILE A 5 3.71 -1.12 7.00
N ASP A 6 4.45 -0.98 8.11
CA ASP A 6 3.87 -0.68 9.43
C ASP A 6 3.08 0.63 9.43
N PHE A 7 3.58 1.65 8.72
CA PHE A 7 2.90 2.94 8.59
C PHE A 7 1.56 2.78 7.87
N ILE A 8 1.56 2.08 6.74
CA ILE A 8 0.38 1.75 5.95
C ILE A 8 -0.64 0.98 6.78
N GLN A 9 -0.21 -0.08 7.48
CA GLN A 9 -1.08 -0.89 8.31
C GLN A 9 -1.65 -0.08 9.48
N SER A 10 -0.90 0.85 10.05
CA SER A 10 -1.37 1.68 11.16
C SER A 10 -2.33 2.79 10.73
N GLU A 11 -2.06 3.47 9.62
CA GLU A 11 -2.81 4.66 9.19
C GLU A 11 -3.94 4.33 8.20
N HIS A 12 -3.81 3.22 7.47
CA HIS A 12 -4.63 2.96 6.28
C HIS A 12 -5.22 1.55 6.20
N ALA A 13 -4.97 0.65 7.17
CA ALA A 13 -5.59 -0.70 7.17
C ALA A 13 -7.12 -0.68 7.20
N ASN A 14 -7.74 0.37 7.74
CA ASN A 14 -9.19 0.55 7.73
C ASN A 14 -9.70 1.47 6.61
N ASN A 15 -8.80 2.00 5.76
CA ASN A 15 -9.21 2.89 4.68
C ASN A 15 -9.61 2.05 3.45
N THR A 16 -10.91 1.99 3.18
CA THR A 16 -11.47 1.23 2.06
C THR A 16 -10.95 1.72 0.70
N GLN A 17 -10.59 3.01 0.59
CA GLN A 17 -9.96 3.55 -0.62
C GLN A 17 -8.53 3.02 -0.78
N PHE A 18 -7.78 2.92 0.32
CA PHE A 18 -6.44 2.34 0.29
C PHE A 18 -6.47 0.88 -0.15
N MET A 19 -7.37 0.08 0.43
CA MET A 19 -7.56 -1.32 0.00
C MET A 19 -7.94 -1.43 -1.47
N SER A 20 -8.77 -0.51 -1.99
CA SER A 20 -9.12 -0.50 -3.42
C SER A 20 -7.92 -0.15 -4.32
N VAL A 21 -7.06 0.79 -3.90
CA VAL A 21 -5.83 1.15 -4.64
C VAL A 21 -4.84 -0.02 -4.64
N VAL A 22 -4.65 -0.68 -3.49
CA VAL A 22 -3.80 -1.88 -3.37
C VAL A 22 -4.36 -3.05 -4.19
N GLN A 23 -5.67 -3.27 -4.17
CA GLN A 23 -6.33 -4.34 -4.95
C GLN A 23 -6.33 -4.08 -6.46
N ASN A 24 -6.21 -2.83 -6.90
CA ASN A 24 -6.07 -2.48 -8.33
C ASN A 24 -4.62 -2.54 -8.84
N LEU A 25 -3.67 -3.04 -8.03
CA LEU A 25 -2.33 -3.56 -8.38
C LEU A 25 -1.38 -2.66 -9.16
N ASP A 26 -1.69 -1.38 -9.31
CA ASP A 26 -0.84 -0.48 -10.08
C ASP A 26 0.07 0.35 -9.15
N PRO A 27 1.39 0.09 -9.14
CA PRO A 27 2.33 0.79 -8.27
C PRO A 27 2.41 2.30 -8.58
N GLU A 28 2.10 2.73 -9.80
CA GLU A 28 2.02 4.16 -10.15
C GLU A 28 0.78 4.81 -9.52
N SER A 29 -0.36 4.14 -9.56
CA SER A 29 -1.59 4.59 -8.91
C SER A 29 -1.44 4.69 -7.39
N MET A 30 -0.75 3.73 -6.79
CA MET A 30 -0.42 3.76 -5.37
C MET A 30 0.52 4.91 -5.02
N LYS A 31 1.59 5.09 -5.80
CA LYS A 31 2.53 6.20 -5.63
C LYS A 31 1.83 7.55 -5.75
N ALA A 32 1.00 7.74 -6.77
CA ALA A 32 0.22 8.97 -6.97
C ALA A 32 -0.71 9.26 -5.80
N TRP A 33 -1.31 8.24 -5.19
CA TRP A 33 -2.12 8.40 -3.98
C TRP A 33 -1.30 8.89 -2.79
N PHE A 34 -0.11 8.32 -2.57
CA PHE A 34 0.78 8.76 -1.49
C PHE A 34 1.28 10.20 -1.71
N GLU A 35 1.72 10.51 -2.93
CA GLU A 35 2.17 11.86 -3.30
C GLU A 35 1.04 12.89 -3.13
N TYR A 36 -0.20 12.54 -3.51
CA TYR A 36 -1.38 13.38 -3.30
C TYR A 36 -1.67 13.65 -1.82
N ASN A 37 -1.40 12.69 -0.94
CA ASN A 37 -1.57 12.84 0.50
C ASN A 37 -0.35 13.50 1.18
N GLY A 38 0.67 13.91 0.41
CA GLY A 38 1.87 14.59 0.93
C GLY A 38 2.96 13.66 1.44
N TYR A 39 2.90 12.36 1.10
CA TYR A 39 3.94 11.40 1.42
C TYR A 39 4.93 11.26 0.27
N GLU A 40 6.22 11.31 0.60
CA GLU A 40 7.30 11.02 -0.35
C GLU A 40 7.58 9.51 -0.30
N VAL A 41 7.20 8.79 -1.36
CA VAL A 41 7.33 7.33 -1.43
C VAL A 41 8.00 6.91 -2.73
N SER A 42 8.80 5.86 -2.66
CA SER A 42 9.43 5.30 -3.87
C SER A 42 8.55 4.24 -4.52
N SER A 43 8.64 4.10 -5.85
CA SER A 43 7.97 3.02 -6.59
C SER A 43 8.30 1.62 -6.04
N TRP A 44 9.51 1.45 -5.49
CA TRP A 44 9.94 0.21 -4.83
C TRP A 44 9.17 -0.05 -3.52
N GLU A 45 8.91 0.99 -2.73
CA GLU A 45 8.11 0.87 -1.50
C GLU A 45 6.66 0.51 -1.83
N CYS A 46 6.08 1.14 -2.84
CA CYS A 46 4.75 0.79 -3.33
C CYS A 46 4.67 -0.67 -3.83
N ALA A 47 5.65 -1.12 -4.62
CA ALA A 47 5.73 -2.50 -5.08
C ALA A 47 5.78 -3.49 -3.90
N ARG A 48 6.58 -3.19 -2.86
CA ARG A 48 6.65 -4.03 -1.65
C ARG A 48 5.33 -4.09 -0.89
N VAL A 49 4.57 -3.00 -0.83
CA VAL A 49 3.25 -3.01 -0.19
C VAL A 49 2.27 -3.85 -1.01
N ILE A 50 2.24 -3.68 -2.34
CA ILE A 50 1.40 -4.51 -3.22
C ILE A 50 1.73 -5.99 -3.06
N GLU A 51 3.01 -6.37 -3.10
CA GLU A 51 3.45 -7.77 -2.88
C GLU A 51 3.00 -8.30 -1.52
N THR A 52 3.14 -7.50 -0.46
CA THR A 52 2.77 -7.91 0.91
C THR A 52 1.26 -8.17 1.01
N TYR A 53 0.45 -7.23 0.53
CA TYR A 53 -1.02 -7.34 0.60
C TYR A 53 -1.58 -8.38 -0.38
N GLN A 54 -0.95 -8.61 -1.53
CA GLN A 54 -1.29 -9.73 -2.41
C GLN A 54 -1.00 -11.06 -1.72
N SER A 55 0.18 -11.20 -1.11
CA SER A 55 0.57 -12.43 -0.42
C SER A 55 -0.36 -12.72 0.76
N GLU A 56 -0.76 -11.71 1.55
CA GLU A 56 -1.74 -11.89 2.62
C GLU A 56 -3.15 -12.25 2.11
N SER A 57 -3.55 -11.77 0.93
CA SER A 57 -4.82 -12.13 0.31
C SER A 57 -4.85 -13.58 -0.19
N GLU A 58 -3.70 -14.16 -0.53
CA GLU A 58 -3.56 -15.54 -1.00
C GLU A 58 -3.66 -16.58 0.13
N PHE A 59 -3.43 -16.17 1.39
CA PHE A 59 -3.55 -17.02 2.59
C PHE A 59 -4.92 -16.96 3.29
N ALA A 60 -5.89 -16.23 2.74
CA ALA A 60 -7.24 -16.07 3.30
C ALA A 60 -8.29 -17.06 2.72
N VAL A 61 -7.87 -18.27 2.33
CA VAL A 61 -8.73 -19.39 1.88
C VAL A 61 -8.76 -20.51 2.89
#